data_AF-A0A259TMM0-F1
#
_entry.id   AF-A0A259TMM0-F1
#
_cell.length_a   1.000
_cell.length_b   1.000
_cell.length_c   1.000
_cell.angle_alpha   90.00
_cell.angle_beta   90.00
_cell.angle_gamma   90.00
#
_symmetry.space_group_name_H-M   'P 1'
#
loop_
_entity.id
_entity.type
_entity.pdbx_description
1 polymer ?
#
loop_
_entity_poly.entity_id
_entity_poly.type
_entity_poly.pdbx_seq_one_letter_code
_entity_poly.pdbx_strand_id
1 'polypeptide(L)'
;MQRKGFFLTSVFICILILVSAVGTPLSAIAAEHDHSAATAVKNSYSTTIVAVYVLSLITVTIVSLFLVVRLRASSLVLSKMSAMMGAMVVAMMASLVFGTVCGVWTHSMFYSTWISVVVGILAGLFAGSSHSWIAAMDGMLSGIMGGMMGAMTGVMVGDKEQVLTVLFTTALFLVIIMFLYQSLKKELSSADLSKEESHLTPM
;
A
#
# COMPACT_ATOMS: atom_id res chain seq x y z
N MET A 1 -12.29 -20.27 13.29
CA MET A 1 -10.84 -19.96 13.19
C MET A 1 -10.25 -20.08 11.77
N GLN A 2 -11.02 -20.41 10.72
CA GLN A 2 -10.50 -20.74 9.38
C GLN A 2 -10.47 -19.63 8.30
N ARG A 3 -11.01 -18.42 8.55
CA ARG A 3 -11.01 -17.33 7.55
C ARG A 3 -9.68 -16.58 7.37
N LYS A 4 -8.66 -16.89 8.20
CA LYS A 4 -7.41 -16.10 8.28
C LYS A 4 -6.39 -16.41 7.17
N GLY A 5 -6.48 -17.59 6.53
CA GLY A 5 -5.59 -17.96 5.41
C GLY A 5 -5.92 -17.26 4.09
N PHE A 6 -7.21 -17.02 3.84
CA PHE A 6 -7.71 -16.51 2.56
C PHE A 6 -7.14 -15.14 2.17
N PHE A 7 -6.88 -14.27 3.15
CA PHE A 7 -6.34 -12.93 2.89
C PHE A 7 -4.86 -12.96 2.49
N LEU A 8 -4.06 -13.80 3.14
CA LEU A 8 -2.65 -14.00 2.79
C LEU A 8 -2.52 -14.64 1.40
N THR A 9 -3.40 -15.60 1.09
CA THR A 9 -3.48 -16.22 -0.23
C THR A 9 -3.94 -15.23 -1.30
N SER A 10 -4.90 -14.35 -1.00
CA SER A 10 -5.36 -13.32 -1.93
C SER A 10 -4.27 -12.28 -2.26
N VAL A 11 -3.46 -11.90 -1.27
CA VAL A 11 -2.31 -11.00 -1.48
C VAL A 11 -1.22 -11.71 -2.28
N PHE A 12 -0.95 -12.99 -2.00
CA PHE A 12 -0.01 -13.81 -2.78
C PHE A 12 -0.46 -14.03 -4.23
N ILE A 13 -1.78 -14.18 -4.45
CA ILE A 13 -2.38 -14.25 -5.79
C ILE A 13 -2.27 -12.91 -6.51
N CYS A 14 -2.49 -11.77 -5.83
CA CYS A 14 -2.25 -10.45 -6.42
C CYS A 14 -0.77 -10.24 -6.77
N ILE A 15 0.17 -10.73 -5.95
CA ILE A 15 1.61 -10.74 -6.23
C ILE A 15 1.89 -11.57 -7.49
N LEU A 16 1.35 -12.79 -7.58
CA LEU A 16 1.48 -13.64 -8.76
C LEU A 16 0.91 -12.96 -10.00
N ILE A 17 -0.26 -12.32 -9.92
CA ILE A 17 -0.88 -11.61 -11.04
C ILE A 17 -0.04 -10.38 -11.47
N LEU A 18 0.46 -9.58 -10.53
CA LEU A 18 1.33 -8.43 -10.81
C LEU A 18 2.66 -8.86 -11.45
N VAL A 19 3.28 -9.93 -10.92
CA VAL A 19 4.52 -10.49 -11.45
C VAL A 19 4.31 -11.14 -12.82
N SER A 20 3.20 -11.86 -13.02
CA SER A 20 2.84 -12.45 -14.32
C SER A 20 2.52 -11.39 -15.37
N ALA A 21 1.92 -10.27 -15.00
CA ALA A 21 1.67 -9.15 -15.92
C ALA A 21 2.99 -8.54 -16.44
N VAL A 22 4.03 -8.47 -15.60
CA VAL A 22 5.38 -8.00 -15.97
C VAL A 22 6.19 -9.05 -16.75
N GLY A 23 5.80 -10.33 -16.74
CA GLY A 23 6.42 -11.37 -17.57
C GLY A 23 6.05 -11.30 -19.06
N THR A 24 4.94 -10.64 -19.41
CA THR A 24 4.43 -10.55 -20.79
C THR A 24 5.13 -9.55 -21.73
N PRO A 25 5.77 -8.45 -21.29
CA PRO A 25 6.58 -7.64 -22.21
C PRO A 25 7.93 -8.30 -22.55
N LEU A 26 8.42 -9.27 -21.79
CA LEU A 26 9.70 -9.93 -22.14
C LEU A 26 9.57 -10.84 -23.37
N SER A 27 8.37 -11.35 -23.67
CA SER A 27 8.09 -12.14 -24.87
C SER A 27 7.80 -11.30 -26.12
N ALA A 28 7.56 -9.99 -25.98
CA ALA A 28 7.33 -9.10 -27.12
C ALA A 28 8.64 -8.62 -27.79
N ILE A 29 9.77 -8.70 -27.10
CA ILE A 29 11.11 -8.38 -27.63
C ILE A 29 11.59 -9.51 -28.58
N ALA A 30 11.07 -10.73 -28.45
CA ALA A 30 11.41 -11.85 -29.34
C ALA A 30 10.70 -11.80 -30.70
N ALA A 31 9.74 -10.90 -30.90
CA ALA A 31 8.96 -10.77 -32.14
C ALA A 31 9.44 -9.61 -33.04
N GLU A 32 10.64 -9.08 -32.80
CA GLU A 32 11.20 -7.87 -33.42
C GLU A 32 11.61 -8.00 -34.91
N HIS A 33 11.07 -8.98 -35.65
CA HIS A 33 11.41 -9.18 -37.07
C HIS A 33 10.27 -8.85 -38.05
N ASP A 34 9.25 -8.07 -37.63
CA ASP A 34 8.25 -7.55 -38.56
C ASP A 34 7.85 -6.10 -38.24
N HIS A 35 8.22 -5.18 -39.15
CA HIS A 35 8.04 -3.74 -39.00
C HIS A 35 6.57 -3.27 -38.87
N SER A 36 5.60 -4.12 -39.21
CA SER A 36 4.16 -3.86 -38.99
C SER A 36 3.68 -4.14 -37.55
N ALA A 37 4.42 -4.94 -36.77
CA ALA A 37 4.07 -5.29 -35.40
C ALA A 37 4.52 -4.22 -34.37
N ALA A 38 5.51 -3.39 -34.70
CA ALA A 38 6.10 -2.43 -33.77
C ALA A 38 5.12 -1.35 -33.27
N THR A 39 4.14 -0.95 -34.09
CA THR A 39 3.10 0.03 -33.73
C THR A 39 2.00 -0.58 -32.86
N ALA A 40 1.59 -1.82 -33.14
CA ALA A 40 0.67 -2.57 -32.28
C ALA A 40 1.30 -2.91 -30.92
N VAL A 41 2.59 -3.26 -30.93
CA VAL A 41 3.38 -3.54 -29.72
C VAL A 41 3.54 -2.28 -28.87
N LYS A 42 3.88 -1.11 -29.44
CA LYS A 42 3.94 0.16 -28.69
C LYS A 42 2.63 0.50 -27.98
N ASN A 43 1.49 0.28 -28.65
CA ASN A 43 0.17 0.50 -28.07
C ASN A 43 -0.15 -0.53 -26.96
N SER A 44 0.24 -1.79 -27.15
CA SER A 44 0.14 -2.83 -26.12
C SER A 44 0.99 -2.52 -24.89
N TYR A 45 2.23 -2.04 -25.06
CA TYR A 45 3.11 -1.64 -23.96
C TYR A 45 2.55 -0.45 -23.17
N SER A 46 2.03 0.57 -23.86
CA SER A 46 1.42 1.72 -23.17
C SER A 46 0.18 1.30 -22.37
N THR A 47 -0.65 0.40 -22.94
CA THR A 47 -1.85 -0.10 -22.27
C THR A 47 -1.52 -0.99 -21.06
N THR A 48 -0.50 -1.84 -21.15
CA THR A 48 -0.08 -2.69 -20.02
C THR A 48 0.54 -1.88 -18.89
N ILE A 49 1.32 -0.84 -19.19
CA ILE A 49 1.89 0.07 -18.18
C ILE A 49 0.77 0.80 -17.40
N VAL A 50 -0.21 1.36 -18.11
CA VAL A 50 -1.36 2.04 -17.48
C VAL A 50 -2.16 1.04 -16.63
N ALA A 51 -2.38 -0.18 -17.12
CA ALA A 51 -3.08 -1.22 -16.37
C ALA A 51 -2.34 -1.60 -15.07
N VAL A 52 -1.00 -1.67 -15.08
CA VAL A 52 -0.19 -1.95 -13.89
C VAL A 52 -0.31 -0.83 -12.85
N TYR A 53 -0.30 0.44 -13.29
CA TYR A 53 -0.50 1.58 -12.38
C TYR A 53 -1.89 1.58 -11.75
N VAL A 54 -2.94 1.39 -12.55
CA VAL A 54 -4.32 1.31 -12.06
C VAL A 54 -4.49 0.14 -11.09
N LEU A 55 -3.94 -1.04 -11.42
CA LEU A 55 -4.00 -2.21 -10.55
C LEU A 55 -3.26 -1.99 -9.23
N SER A 56 -2.07 -1.35 -9.26
CA SER A 56 -1.33 -1.01 -8.05
C SER A 56 -2.13 -0.05 -7.16
N LEU A 57 -2.67 1.03 -7.71
CA LEU A 57 -3.49 1.98 -6.95
C LEU A 57 -4.73 1.33 -6.33
N ILE A 58 -5.43 0.48 -7.10
CA ILE A 58 -6.59 -0.27 -6.60
C ILE A 58 -6.16 -1.21 -5.47
N THR A 59 -5.07 -1.95 -5.64
CA THR A 59 -4.55 -2.89 -4.63
C THR A 59 -4.18 -2.15 -3.35
N VAL A 60 -3.44 -1.06 -3.44
CA VAL A 60 -3.05 -0.24 -2.28
C VAL A 60 -4.27 0.33 -1.57
N THR A 61 -5.23 0.85 -2.33
CA THR A 61 -6.47 1.42 -1.77
C THR A 61 -7.28 0.36 -1.04
N ILE A 62 -7.49 -0.82 -1.65
CA ILE A 62 -8.23 -1.94 -1.05
C ILE A 62 -7.52 -2.48 0.19
N VAL A 63 -6.19 -2.70 0.12
CA VAL A 63 -5.41 -3.21 1.26
C VAL A 63 -5.40 -2.19 2.40
N SER A 64 -5.24 -0.90 2.10
CA SER A 64 -5.28 0.19 3.07
C SER A 64 -6.65 0.28 3.75
N LEU A 65 -7.75 0.33 2.98
CA LEU A 65 -9.12 0.31 3.51
C LEU A 65 -9.39 -0.93 4.36
N PHE A 66 -8.96 -2.10 3.90
CA PHE A 66 -9.11 -3.33 4.66
C PHE A 66 -8.36 -3.26 5.99
N LEU A 67 -7.13 -2.75 6.00
CA LEU A 67 -6.38 -2.57 7.24
C LEU A 67 -7.07 -1.60 8.18
N VAL A 68 -7.56 -0.46 7.67
CA VAL A 68 -8.31 0.53 8.46
C VAL A 68 -9.56 -0.10 9.07
N VAL A 69 -10.33 -0.86 8.29
CA VAL A 69 -11.52 -1.56 8.78
C VAL A 69 -11.14 -2.63 9.82
N ARG A 70 -10.01 -3.32 9.64
CA ARG A 70 -9.53 -4.34 10.58
C ARG A 70 -9.04 -3.72 11.89
N LEU A 71 -8.33 -2.60 11.82
CA LEU A 71 -7.92 -1.80 12.97
C LEU A 71 -9.16 -1.28 13.71
N ARG A 72 -10.17 -0.77 12.99
CA ARG A 72 -11.46 -0.36 13.55
C ARG A 72 -12.20 -1.51 14.23
N ALA A 73 -12.26 -2.68 13.61
CA ALA A 73 -12.96 -3.85 14.17
C ALA A 73 -12.25 -4.43 15.41
N SER A 74 -10.95 -4.21 15.55
CA SER A 74 -10.15 -4.66 16.69
C SER A 74 -9.79 -3.52 17.66
N SER A 75 -10.36 -2.32 17.48
CA SER A 75 -10.02 -1.12 18.25
C SER A 75 -10.36 -1.26 19.74
N LEU A 76 -11.37 -2.08 20.07
CA LEU A 76 -11.77 -2.36 21.45
C LEU A 76 -10.77 -3.21 22.25
N VAL A 77 -9.82 -3.89 21.59
CA VAL A 77 -8.85 -4.79 22.24
C VAL A 77 -7.40 -4.32 22.05
N LEU A 78 -7.15 -3.40 21.12
CA LEU A 78 -5.80 -2.92 20.78
C LEU A 78 -5.30 -1.81 21.71
N SER A 79 -4.02 -1.89 22.07
CA SER A 79 -3.31 -0.84 22.80
C SER A 79 -3.28 0.47 22.01
N LYS A 80 -3.37 1.59 22.73
CA LYS A 80 -3.39 2.95 22.18
C LYS A 80 -2.14 3.26 21.35
N MET A 81 -0.99 2.71 21.75
CA MET A 81 0.31 2.91 21.07
C MET A 81 0.36 2.21 19.71
N SER A 82 -0.19 1.00 19.65
CA SER A 82 -0.16 0.16 18.45
C SER A 82 -1.14 0.65 17.39
N ALA A 83 -2.27 1.19 17.83
CA ALA A 83 -3.20 1.87 16.95
C ALA A 83 -2.59 3.14 16.33
N MET A 84 -1.81 3.90 17.11
CA MET A 84 -1.08 5.08 16.62
C MET A 84 -0.05 4.70 15.54
N MET A 85 0.79 3.70 15.82
CA MET A 85 1.77 3.20 14.84
C MET A 85 1.10 2.64 13.57
N GLY A 86 -0.02 1.93 13.73
CA GLY A 86 -0.77 1.40 12.59
C GLY A 86 -1.36 2.50 11.69
N ALA A 87 -1.93 3.56 12.28
CA ALA A 87 -2.45 4.70 11.53
C ALA A 87 -1.33 5.43 10.77
N MET A 88 -0.17 5.64 11.40
CA MET A 88 1.01 6.24 10.80
C MET A 88 1.48 5.45 9.56
N VAL A 89 1.72 4.14 9.73
CA VAL A 89 2.24 3.28 8.65
C VAL A 89 1.29 3.22 7.46
N VAL A 90 -0.01 3.08 7.72
CA VAL A 90 -1.03 3.04 6.66
C VAL A 90 -1.07 4.34 5.88
N ALA A 91 -1.09 5.49 6.58
CA ALA A 91 -1.13 6.80 5.95
C ALA A 91 0.12 7.09 5.13
N MET A 92 1.31 6.82 5.69
CA MET A 92 2.59 7.04 5.04
C MET A 92 2.69 6.25 3.73
N MET A 93 2.39 4.96 3.79
CA MET A 93 2.61 4.09 2.64
C MET A 93 1.55 4.28 1.55
N ALA A 94 0.29 4.49 1.93
CA ALA A 94 -0.77 4.78 0.96
C ALA A 94 -0.46 6.07 0.19
N SER A 95 -0.03 7.12 0.90
CA SER A 95 0.37 8.41 0.33
C SER A 95 1.63 8.29 -0.54
N LEU A 96 2.61 7.48 -0.12
CA LEU A 96 3.85 7.29 -0.87
C LEU A 96 3.59 6.63 -2.22
N VAL A 97 2.77 5.56 -2.27
CA VAL A 97 2.42 4.90 -3.54
C VAL A 97 1.56 5.81 -4.43
N PHE A 98 0.61 6.55 -3.85
CA PHE A 98 -0.18 7.51 -4.62
C PHE A 98 0.72 8.61 -5.22
N GLY A 99 1.66 9.13 -4.43
CA GLY A 99 2.61 10.15 -4.85
C GLY A 99 3.55 9.66 -5.95
N THR A 100 4.07 8.44 -5.87
CA THR A 100 4.94 7.90 -6.93
C THR A 100 4.17 7.75 -8.24
N VAL A 101 2.94 7.20 -8.21
CA VAL A 101 2.12 7.03 -9.42
C VAL A 101 1.71 8.37 -10.03
N CYS A 102 1.25 9.32 -9.20
CA CYS A 102 0.88 10.65 -9.68
C CYS A 102 2.10 11.46 -10.18
N GLY A 103 3.28 11.23 -9.59
CA GLY A 103 4.54 11.86 -9.99
C GLY A 103 4.97 11.44 -11.38
N VAL A 104 4.89 10.13 -11.66
CA VAL A 104 5.16 9.57 -12.98
C VAL A 104 4.18 10.12 -14.03
N TRP A 105 2.89 10.24 -13.70
CA TRP A 105 1.89 10.68 -14.68
C TRP A 105 2.00 12.17 -15.04
N THR A 106 2.23 13.01 -14.03
CA THR A 106 2.07 14.46 -14.21
C THR A 106 3.36 15.13 -14.67
N HIS A 107 4.52 14.47 -14.48
CA HIS A 107 5.88 15.02 -14.66
C HIS A 107 6.14 16.37 -13.95
N SER A 108 5.17 16.87 -13.18
CA SER A 108 5.22 18.11 -12.43
C SER A 108 5.12 17.79 -10.95
N MET A 109 6.17 18.18 -10.22
CA MET A 109 6.30 17.99 -8.77
C MET A 109 5.14 18.61 -8.00
N PHE A 110 4.67 19.78 -8.44
CA PHE A 110 3.69 20.56 -7.68
C PHE A 110 2.31 19.88 -7.64
N TYR A 111 1.81 19.46 -8.80
CA TYR A 111 0.51 18.80 -8.90
C TYR A 111 0.50 17.41 -8.27
N SER A 112 1.57 16.63 -8.45
CA SER A 112 1.69 15.32 -7.82
C SER A 112 1.75 15.41 -6.30
N THR A 113 2.50 16.38 -5.77
CA THR A 113 2.59 16.57 -4.31
C THR A 113 1.24 16.95 -3.73
N TRP A 114 0.52 17.90 -4.36
CA TRP A 114 -0.77 18.34 -3.86
C TRP A 114 -1.79 17.20 -3.80
N ILE A 115 -1.93 16.43 -4.88
CA ILE A 115 -2.90 15.34 -4.94
C ILE A 115 -2.54 14.23 -3.94
N SER A 116 -1.25 13.91 -3.83
CA SER A 116 -0.73 12.87 -2.95
C SER A 116 -0.91 13.23 -1.48
N VAL A 117 -0.58 14.46 -1.10
CA VAL A 117 -0.72 14.95 0.29
C VAL A 117 -2.19 14.94 0.71
N VAL A 118 -3.12 15.37 -0.14
CA VAL A 118 -4.56 15.33 0.17
C VAL A 118 -5.03 13.89 0.40
N VAL A 119 -4.61 12.96 -0.46
CA VAL A 119 -4.92 11.53 -0.29
C VAL A 119 -4.31 10.98 1.01
N GLY A 120 -3.07 11.35 1.33
CA GLY A 120 -2.40 10.96 2.56
C GLY A 120 -3.06 11.47 3.83
N ILE A 121 -3.52 12.73 3.83
CA ILE A 121 -4.28 13.33 4.94
C ILE A 121 -5.60 12.58 5.13
N LEU A 122 -6.35 12.33 4.05
CA LEU A 122 -7.60 11.59 4.12
C LEU A 122 -7.36 10.17 4.65
N ALA A 123 -6.38 9.45 4.12
CA ALA A 123 -6.01 8.12 4.58
C ALA A 123 -5.64 8.11 6.07
N GLY A 124 -4.85 9.08 6.54
CA GLY A 124 -4.46 9.23 7.94
C GLY A 124 -5.64 9.56 8.87
N LEU A 125 -6.56 10.42 8.43
CA LEU A 125 -7.79 10.71 9.15
C LEU A 125 -8.67 9.47 9.30
N PHE A 126 -8.93 8.76 8.21
CA PHE A 126 -9.76 7.55 8.24
C PHE A 126 -9.14 6.44 9.10
N ALA A 127 -7.82 6.26 9.03
CA ALA A 127 -7.09 5.28 9.83
C ALA A 127 -7.06 5.64 11.33
N GLY A 128 -6.71 6.87 11.68
CA GLY A 128 -6.54 7.30 13.07
C GLY A 128 -7.83 7.67 13.81
N SER A 129 -8.89 8.06 13.08
CA SER A 129 -10.22 8.38 13.64
C SER A 129 -10.84 7.22 14.42
N SER A 130 -10.38 5.99 14.17
CA SER A 130 -10.76 4.77 14.87
C SER A 130 -10.50 4.76 16.38
N HIS A 131 -9.48 5.47 16.86
CA HIS A 131 -8.91 5.24 18.20
C HIS A 131 -8.76 6.50 19.03
N SER A 132 -8.16 7.56 18.47
CA SER A 132 -8.01 8.83 19.15
C SER A 132 -7.70 9.97 18.18
N TRP A 133 -8.08 11.19 18.56
CA TRP A 133 -7.73 12.39 17.81
C TRP A 133 -6.21 12.58 17.65
N ILE A 134 -5.41 12.16 18.63
CA ILE A 134 -3.93 12.23 18.56
C ILE A 134 -3.39 11.25 17.50
N ALA A 135 -3.93 10.04 17.42
CA ALA A 135 -3.54 9.07 16.39
C ALA A 135 -3.90 9.55 14.98
N ALA A 136 -5.01 10.27 14.82
CA ALA A 136 -5.38 10.89 13.54
C ALA A 136 -4.40 12.00 13.13
N MET A 137 -3.96 12.82 14.08
CA MET A 137 -2.94 13.86 13.83
C MET A 137 -1.61 13.25 13.37
N ASP A 138 -1.15 12.20 14.04
CA ASP A 138 0.11 11.53 13.70
C ASP A 138 0.03 10.86 12.31
N GLY A 139 -1.11 10.22 12.02
CA GLY A 139 -1.42 9.69 10.69
C GLY A 139 -1.41 10.75 9.60
N MET A 140 -2.01 11.92 9.84
CA MET A 140 -2.00 13.02 8.87
C MET A 140 -0.60 13.56 8.61
N LEU A 141 0.18 13.82 9.67
CA LEU A 141 1.56 14.30 9.53
C LEU A 141 2.42 13.31 8.74
N SER A 142 2.26 12.02 9.04
CA SER A 142 2.94 10.95 8.32
C SER A 142 2.49 10.83 6.85
N GLY A 143 1.20 11.01 6.58
CA GLY A 143 0.66 11.04 5.22
C GLY A 143 1.18 12.21 4.39
N ILE A 144 1.34 13.40 4.98
CA ILE A 144 1.96 14.57 4.34
C ILE A 144 3.42 14.26 3.98
N MET A 145 4.18 13.72 4.93
CA MET A 145 5.60 13.34 4.71
C MET A 145 5.74 12.28 3.62
N GLY A 146 4.94 11.20 3.70
CA GLY A 146 4.94 10.14 2.70
C GLY A 146 4.55 10.63 1.31
N GLY A 147 3.62 11.58 1.23
CA GLY A 147 3.13 12.11 -0.04
C GLY A 147 4.15 12.97 -0.77
N MET A 148 4.85 13.84 -0.04
CA MET A 148 5.95 14.64 -0.59
C MET A 148 7.10 13.75 -1.07
N MET A 149 7.50 12.76 -0.25
CA MET A 149 8.59 11.84 -0.61
C MET A 149 8.19 10.93 -1.79
N GLY A 150 6.94 10.49 -1.86
CA GLY A 150 6.40 9.70 -2.96
C GLY A 150 6.38 10.49 -4.27
N ALA A 151 5.88 11.72 -4.25
CA ALA A 151 5.84 12.60 -5.43
C ALA A 151 7.24 12.89 -5.98
N MET A 152 8.20 13.17 -5.09
CA MET A 152 9.60 13.36 -5.47
C MET A 152 10.19 12.11 -6.13
N THR A 153 9.94 10.94 -5.56
CA THR A 153 10.40 9.66 -6.13
C THR A 153 9.75 9.39 -7.49
N GLY A 154 8.48 9.75 -7.68
CA GLY A 154 7.76 9.54 -8.94
C GLY A 154 8.28 10.39 -10.10
N VAL A 155 8.57 11.67 -9.86
CA VAL A 155 9.04 12.59 -10.94
C VAL A 155 10.52 12.40 -11.24
N MET A 156 11.32 11.97 -10.27
CA MET A 156 12.77 11.77 -10.49
C MET A 156 13.08 10.48 -11.27
N VAL A 157 12.14 9.55 -11.36
CA VAL A 157 12.33 8.30 -12.09
C VAL A 157 12.20 8.52 -13.60
N GLY A 158 13.28 8.27 -14.31
CA GLY A 158 13.32 8.38 -15.77
C GLY A 158 12.42 7.35 -16.47
N ASP A 159 11.98 7.68 -17.68
CA ASP A 159 10.95 6.96 -18.47
C ASP A 159 11.19 5.45 -18.64
N LYS A 160 12.45 5.00 -18.56
CA LYS A 160 12.82 3.58 -18.72
C LYS A 160 12.57 2.73 -17.47
N GLU A 161 12.53 3.32 -16.29
CA GLU A 161 12.50 2.61 -14.99
C GLU A 161 11.23 2.90 -14.16
N GLN A 162 10.24 3.55 -14.77
CA GLN A 162 8.98 3.94 -14.10
C GLN A 162 8.22 2.71 -13.58
N VAL A 163 8.15 1.65 -14.38
CA VAL A 163 7.47 0.39 -14.00
C VAL A 163 8.19 -0.30 -12.85
N LEU A 164 9.53 -0.37 -12.92
CA LEU A 164 10.33 -1.03 -11.90
C LEU A 164 10.24 -0.32 -10.55
N THR A 165 10.24 1.02 -10.56
CA THR A 165 10.08 1.81 -9.33
C THR A 165 8.71 1.58 -8.70
N VAL A 166 7.63 1.68 -9.47
CA VAL A 166 6.28 1.47 -8.92
C VAL A 166 6.12 0.04 -8.40
N LEU A 167 6.67 -0.95 -9.10
CA LEU A 167 6.70 -2.34 -8.63
C LEU A 167 7.46 -2.48 -7.30
N PHE A 168 8.65 -1.89 -7.22
CA PHE A 168 9.48 -1.89 -6.01
C PHE A 168 8.75 -1.23 -4.83
N THR A 169 8.18 -0.05 -5.03
CA THR A 169 7.42 0.66 -3.98
C THR A 169 6.19 -0.14 -3.54
N THR A 170 5.49 -0.77 -4.48
CA THR A 170 4.33 -1.63 -4.17
C THR A 170 4.74 -2.88 -3.38
N ALA A 171 5.86 -3.51 -3.75
CA ALA A 171 6.41 -4.64 -3.02
C ALA A 171 6.83 -4.25 -1.60
N LEU A 172 7.49 -3.10 -1.45
CA LEU A 172 7.91 -2.57 -0.15
C LEU A 172 6.72 -2.27 0.75
N PHE A 173 5.66 -1.67 0.20
CA PHE A 173 4.38 -1.47 0.91
C PHE A 173 3.83 -2.78 1.47
N LEU A 174 3.81 -3.84 0.67
CA LEU A 174 3.30 -5.14 1.10
C LEU A 174 4.13 -5.75 2.23
N VAL A 175 5.46 -5.68 2.15
CA VAL A 175 6.35 -6.18 3.21
C VAL A 175 6.08 -5.44 4.53
N ILE A 176 5.94 -4.12 4.48
CA ILE A 176 5.67 -3.29 5.66
C ILE A 176 4.29 -3.60 6.24
N ILE A 177 3.26 -3.74 5.41
CA ILE A 177 1.91 -4.11 5.84
C ILE A 177 1.89 -5.52 6.45
N MET A 178 2.63 -6.46 5.87
CA MET A 178 2.76 -7.80 6.43
C MET A 178 3.41 -7.75 7.81
N PHE A 179 4.46 -6.96 7.97
CA PHE A 179 5.13 -6.79 9.26
C PHE A 179 4.19 -6.15 10.29
N LEU A 180 3.46 -5.10 9.91
CA LEU A 180 2.46 -4.45 10.75
C LEU A 180 1.37 -5.45 11.19
N TYR A 181 0.87 -6.27 10.28
CA TYR A 181 -0.12 -7.30 10.59
C TYR A 181 0.40 -8.35 11.58
N GLN A 182 1.66 -8.79 11.42
CA GLN A 182 2.28 -9.71 12.37
C GLN A 182 2.44 -9.08 13.76
N SER A 183 2.86 -7.82 13.83
CA SER A 183 2.99 -7.09 15.09
C SER A 183 1.64 -6.94 15.80
N LEU A 184 0.59 -6.54 15.08
CA LEU A 184 -0.77 -6.46 15.63
C LEU A 184 -1.26 -7.82 16.14
N LYS A 185 -0.99 -8.91 15.41
CA LYS A 185 -1.38 -10.26 15.82
C LYS A 185 -0.69 -10.69 17.12
N LYS A 186 0.60 -10.36 17.29
CA LYS A 186 1.35 -10.68 18.52
C LYS A 186 0.76 -9.98 19.73
N GLU A 187 0.43 -8.69 19.60
CA GLU A 187 -0.16 -7.92 20.69
C GLU A 187 -1.56 -8.40 21.08
N LEU A 188 -2.40 -8.71 20.10
CA LEU A 188 -3.71 -9.34 20.33
C LEU A 188 -3.56 -10.66 21.10
N SER A 189 -2.59 -11.50 20.72
CA SER A 189 -2.34 -12.77 21.40
C SER A 189 -1.85 -12.58 22.84
N SER A 190 -1.00 -11.57 23.11
CA SER A 190 -0.55 -11.29 24.49
C SER A 190 -1.65 -10.70 25.37
N ALA A 191 -2.57 -9.94 24.79
CA ALA A 191 -3.71 -9.35 25.52
C ALA A 191 -4.76 -10.40 25.92
N ASP A 192 -4.90 -11.48 25.14
CA ASP A 192 -5.78 -12.59 25.50
C ASP A 192 -5.19 -13.45 26.64
N LEU A 193 -3.87 -13.70 26.64
CA LEU A 193 -3.20 -14.48 27.70
C LEU A 193 -3.27 -13.80 29.07
N SER A 194 -3.12 -12.47 29.13
CA SER A 194 -3.21 -11.74 30.40
C SER A 194 -4.61 -11.73 31.01
N LYS A 195 -5.66 -11.79 30.17
CA LYS A 195 -7.04 -11.96 30.65
C LYS A 195 -7.28 -13.35 31.23
N GLU A 196 -6.73 -14.39 30.61
CA GLU A 196 -6.87 -15.76 31.08
C GLU A 196 -6.14 -15.96 32.43
N GLU A 197 -4.93 -15.40 32.59
CA GLU A 197 -4.18 -15.44 33.85
C GLU A 197 -4.90 -14.74 35.01
N SER A 198 -5.55 -13.60 34.74
CA SER A 198 -6.33 -12.86 35.75
C SER A 198 -7.61 -13.56 36.21
N HIS A 199 -8.09 -14.55 35.44
CA HIS A 199 -9.31 -15.31 35.74
C HIS A 199 -9.01 -16.61 36.52
N LEU A 200 -7.73 -16.98 36.63
CA LEU A 200 -7.22 -18.19 37.32
C LEU A 200 -6.68 -17.91 38.73
N THR A 201 -6.69 -16.67 39.20
CA THR A 201 -6.37 -16.28 40.58
C THR A 201 -7.57 -15.68 41.32
N PRO A 202 -8.64 -16.45 41.61
CA PRO A 202 -9.55 -16.06 42.67
C PRO A 202 -8.82 -16.19 44.01
N MET A 203 -8.55 -15.06 44.67
CA MET A 203 -8.25 -15.03 46.11
C MET A 203 -9.47 -15.43 46.92
#